data_AF-A0A357AKV9-F1
#
_entry.id   AF-A0A357AKV9-F1
#
_cell.length_a   1.000
_cell.length_b   1.000
_cell.length_c   1.000
_cell.angle_alpha   90.00
_cell.angle_beta   90.00
_cell.angle_gamma   90.00
#
_symmetry.space_group_name_H-M   'P 1'
#
loop_
_entity.id
_entity.type
_entity.pdbx_description
1 polymer ?
#
loop_
_entity_poly.entity_id
_entity_poly.type
_entity_poly.pdbx_seq_one_letter_code
_entity_poly.pdbx_strand_id
1 'polypeptide(L)'
;MPSCNATPLNSGVASLKGDTMYKLLNVDHILKEKQYFAHTDDKGIQDKELLMDHMNLTVKYFEKYNKKKDFKTIICNLIKKSGFVHEEYELVTDLFANAIYLHDIGKINPTFQREKMGNRQFKSCDSSSEHSIYSAYIYISEVLSNYGKLSKRCFMAMLAFAFAISCHHGRLVHADEFENKLRACYDNEFYPHDLTSILDNSRNIGLTNPKMKTLFPDSVSFFILMRLLFSLMTACDYCATSEYKNQTEFKISIIES
;
A
#
# COMPACT_ATOMS: atom_id res chain seq x y z
N MET A 1 -49.79 21.78 12.83
CA MET A 1 -49.08 22.64 11.85
C MET A 1 -47.99 23.40 12.58
N PRO A 2 -46.81 23.58 11.96
CA PRO A 2 -45.59 22.82 12.23
C PRO A 2 -44.53 23.75 12.88
N SER A 3 -43.26 23.45 13.18
CA SER A 3 -42.30 22.35 13.04
C SER A 3 -41.09 22.77 13.88
N CYS A 4 -40.34 21.84 14.47
CA CYS A 4 -38.89 21.94 14.42
C CYS A 4 -38.28 20.55 14.62
N ASN A 5 -38.01 19.92 13.49
CA ASN A 5 -37.14 18.75 13.36
C ASN A 5 -35.69 19.18 13.65
N ALA A 6 -34.98 18.41 14.45
CA ALA A 6 -33.53 18.38 14.45
C ALA A 6 -33.08 16.92 14.30
N THR A 7 -32.88 16.53 13.05
CA THR A 7 -32.13 15.34 12.65
C THR A 7 -30.65 15.58 12.94
N PRO A 8 -29.91 14.63 13.51
CA PRO A 8 -28.45 14.73 13.57
C PRO A 8 -27.84 14.62 12.17
N LEU A 9 -26.83 15.46 11.94
CA LEU A 9 -26.01 15.52 10.74
C LEU A 9 -25.51 14.13 10.32
N ASN A 10 -25.91 13.76 9.11
CA ASN A 10 -25.37 12.66 8.34
C ASN A 10 -23.94 13.05 7.93
N SER A 11 -22.92 12.53 8.62
CA SER A 11 -21.52 12.62 8.16
C SER A 11 -21.35 11.68 6.97
N GLY A 12 -21.62 12.21 5.78
CA GLY A 12 -21.54 11.50 4.51
C GLY A 12 -20.10 11.07 4.21
N VAL A 13 -19.77 9.83 4.57
CA VAL A 13 -18.84 9.05 3.74
C VAL A 13 -19.60 8.81 2.45
N ALA A 14 -19.12 9.38 1.35
CA ALA A 14 -19.66 9.09 0.03
C ALA A 14 -19.53 7.58 -0.22
N SER A 15 -20.65 6.87 -0.02
CA SER A 15 -20.81 5.49 -0.41
C SER A 15 -20.73 5.43 -1.93
N LEU A 16 -19.55 5.13 -2.44
CA LEU A 16 -19.38 4.66 -3.82
C LEU A 16 -20.00 3.26 -3.89
N LYS A 17 -21.34 3.20 -4.02
CA LYS A 17 -22.07 2.00 -4.43
C LYS A 17 -21.82 1.76 -5.93
N GLY A 18 -20.66 1.20 -6.21
CA GLY A 18 -20.38 0.37 -7.37
C GLY A 18 -19.44 -0.71 -6.86
N ASP A 19 -19.68 -1.98 -7.16
CA ASP A 19 -18.88 -3.09 -6.65
C ASP A 19 -17.40 -2.88 -7.01
N THR A 20 -16.63 -2.33 -6.08
CA THR A 20 -15.19 -2.14 -6.26
C THR A 20 -14.56 -3.52 -6.38
N MET A 21 -13.60 -3.66 -7.29
CA MET A 21 -12.89 -4.92 -7.51
C MET A 21 -12.22 -5.47 -6.24
N TYR A 22 -11.91 -4.58 -5.30
CA TYR A 22 -11.18 -4.83 -4.07
C TYR A 22 -11.81 -4.05 -2.92
N LYS A 23 -11.46 -4.45 -1.71
CA LYS A 23 -11.70 -3.76 -0.45
C LYS A 23 -10.40 -3.13 0.05
N LEU A 24 -10.40 -1.80 0.21
CA LEU A 24 -9.31 -1.09 0.87
C LEU A 24 -9.42 -1.21 2.39
N LEU A 25 -8.26 -1.33 3.04
CA LEU A 25 -8.14 -1.33 4.49
C LEU A 25 -8.47 0.06 5.05
N ASN A 26 -9.18 0.09 6.17
CA ASN A 26 -9.41 1.34 6.90
C ASN A 26 -8.17 1.63 7.75
N VAL A 27 -7.50 2.76 7.49
CA VAL A 27 -6.30 3.23 8.20
C VAL A 27 -6.55 4.52 8.98
N ASP A 28 -7.82 4.86 9.20
CA ASP A 28 -8.20 6.05 9.95
C ASP A 28 -7.57 6.09 11.35
N HIS A 29 -7.47 4.94 12.02
CA HIS A 29 -6.86 4.85 13.36
C HIS A 29 -5.39 5.27 13.37
N ILE A 30 -4.70 5.16 12.23
CA ILE A 30 -3.30 5.60 12.07
C ILE A 30 -3.23 7.11 11.79
N LEU A 31 -4.15 7.63 10.97
CA LEU A 31 -4.03 8.99 10.40
C LEU A 31 -4.86 10.05 11.14
N LYS A 32 -5.76 9.68 12.06
CA LYS A 32 -6.67 10.62 12.74
C LYS A 32 -6.01 11.51 13.78
N GLU A 33 -4.93 11.05 14.42
CA GLU A 33 -4.37 11.76 15.58
C GLU A 33 -3.57 13.01 15.20
N LYS A 34 -2.96 13.00 14.01
CA LYS A 34 -1.97 14.00 13.57
C LYS A 34 -2.05 14.23 12.07
N GLN A 35 -1.61 15.41 11.63
CA GLN A 35 -1.52 15.70 10.21
C GLN A 35 -0.19 15.18 9.66
N TYR A 36 -0.28 14.13 8.85
CA TYR A 36 0.86 13.56 8.14
C TYR A 36 0.89 14.07 6.71
N PHE A 37 2.08 14.47 6.24
CA PHE A 37 2.28 14.92 4.87
C PHE A 37 2.98 13.86 4.02
N ALA A 38 2.57 13.71 2.76
CA ALA A 38 3.24 12.87 1.77
C ALA A 38 4.30 13.65 0.99
N HIS A 39 4.01 14.91 0.64
CA HIS A 39 4.87 15.74 -0.18
C HIS A 39 4.91 17.18 0.31
N THR A 40 6.00 17.86 -0.01
CA THR A 40 6.16 19.31 0.15
C THR A 40 6.50 19.90 -1.20
N ASP A 41 6.05 21.12 -1.47
CA ASP A 41 6.56 21.86 -2.62
C ASP A 41 7.94 22.45 -2.28
N ASP A 42 8.96 22.08 -3.06
CA ASP A 42 10.33 22.60 -2.93
C ASP A 42 10.40 24.12 -3.13
N LYS A 43 9.39 24.71 -3.81
CA LYS A 43 9.29 26.15 -4.07
C LYS A 43 8.46 26.89 -3.02
N GLY A 44 7.78 26.18 -2.12
CA GLY A 44 6.90 26.75 -1.10
C GLY A 44 5.71 27.54 -1.65
N ILE A 45 5.31 27.28 -2.91
CA ILE A 45 4.20 27.92 -3.59
C ILE A 45 2.88 27.21 -3.24
N GLN A 46 2.94 25.88 -3.05
CA GLN A 46 1.78 25.06 -2.71
C GLN A 46 1.83 24.57 -1.26
N ASP A 47 0.63 24.39 -0.69
CA ASP A 47 0.47 23.71 0.59
C ASP A 47 0.95 22.25 0.48
N LYS A 48 1.43 21.72 1.60
CA LYS A 48 1.92 20.33 1.68
C LYS A 48 0.78 19.35 1.40
N GLU A 49 1.06 18.32 0.62
CA GLU A 49 0.10 17.24 0.35
C GLU A 49 -0.11 16.40 1.61
N LEU A 50 -1.36 16.22 2.05
CA LEU A 50 -1.67 15.27 3.12
C LEU A 50 -1.45 13.84 2.65
N LEU A 51 -0.95 12.99 3.55
CA LEU A 51 -0.69 11.58 3.25
C LEU A 51 -1.95 10.84 2.80
N MET A 52 -3.07 11.07 3.48
CA MET A 52 -4.36 10.46 3.12
C MET A 52 -4.82 10.89 1.72
N ASP A 53 -4.66 12.16 1.37
CA ASP A 53 -5.02 12.67 0.05
C ASP A 53 -4.17 12.03 -1.04
N HIS A 54 -2.86 11.91 -0.81
CA HIS A 54 -1.94 11.24 -1.72
C HIS A 54 -2.30 9.76 -1.95
N MET A 55 -2.61 9.03 -0.88
CA MET A 55 -3.00 7.62 -0.95
C MET A 55 -4.31 7.44 -1.73
N ASN A 56 -5.30 8.31 -1.49
CA ASN A 56 -6.57 8.32 -2.22
C ASN A 56 -6.37 8.68 -3.70
N LEU A 57 -5.46 9.62 -4.00
CA LEU A 57 -5.14 10.03 -5.36
C LEU A 57 -4.44 8.90 -6.13
N THR A 58 -3.53 8.18 -5.48
CA THR A 58 -2.88 6.99 -6.04
C THR A 58 -3.91 5.92 -6.43
N VAL A 59 -4.91 5.65 -5.56
CA VAL A 59 -6.02 4.74 -5.88
C VAL A 59 -6.89 5.25 -7.02
N LYS A 60 -7.20 6.56 -7.07
CA LYS A 60 -7.93 7.18 -8.19
C LYS A 60 -7.22 6.90 -9.52
N TYR A 61 -5.89 6.96 -9.55
CA TYR A 61 -5.11 6.63 -10.75
C TYR A 61 -5.13 5.15 -11.09
N PHE A 62 -5.07 4.26 -10.10
CA PHE A 62 -5.23 2.83 -10.33
C PHE A 62 -6.58 2.50 -11.00
N GLU A 63 -7.67 3.12 -10.53
CA GLU A 63 -9.00 2.98 -11.14
C GLU A 63 -9.06 3.53 -12.57
N LYS A 64 -8.37 4.64 -12.86
CA LYS A 64 -8.28 5.16 -14.23
C LYS A 64 -7.52 4.21 -15.16
N TYR A 65 -6.40 3.65 -14.70
CA TYR A 65 -5.66 2.64 -15.45
C TYR A 65 -6.54 1.41 -15.71
N ASN A 66 -7.25 0.95 -14.69
CA ASN A 66 -8.18 -0.17 -14.81
C ASN A 66 -9.26 0.09 -15.87
N LYS A 67 -9.92 1.26 -15.83
CA LYS A 67 -10.92 1.65 -16.84
C LYS A 67 -10.38 1.70 -18.27
N LYS A 68 -9.09 2.04 -18.45
CA LYS A 68 -8.47 2.16 -19.78
C LYS A 68 -7.96 0.85 -20.38
N LYS A 69 -7.50 -0.09 -19.55
CA LYS A 69 -6.79 -1.30 -20.00
C LYS A 69 -7.36 -2.62 -19.44
N ASP A 70 -8.46 -2.54 -18.69
CA ASP A 70 -9.08 -3.68 -18.01
C ASP A 70 -8.07 -4.50 -17.19
N PHE A 71 -7.29 -3.79 -16.37
CA PHE A 71 -6.31 -4.44 -15.48
C PHE A 71 -6.98 -5.41 -14.50
N LYS A 72 -8.25 -5.21 -14.18
CA LYS A 72 -9.06 -6.13 -13.38
C LYS A 72 -9.01 -7.55 -13.95
N THR A 73 -9.37 -7.72 -15.21
CA THR A 73 -9.36 -9.02 -15.86
C THR A 73 -7.95 -9.61 -15.92
N ILE A 74 -6.93 -8.78 -16.18
CA ILE A 74 -5.53 -9.21 -16.22
C ILE A 74 -5.07 -9.72 -14.85
N ILE A 75 -5.31 -8.96 -13.78
CA ILE A 75 -4.94 -9.30 -12.40
C ILE A 75 -5.64 -10.59 -11.98
N CYS A 76 -6.96 -10.71 -12.17
CA CYS A 76 -7.71 -11.93 -11.83
C CYS A 76 -7.18 -13.17 -12.58
N ASN A 77 -6.85 -13.03 -13.87
CA ASN A 77 -6.28 -14.12 -14.65
C ASN A 77 -4.90 -14.54 -14.16
N LEU A 78 -4.05 -13.57 -13.78
CA LEU A 78 -2.74 -13.85 -13.21
C LEU A 78 -2.85 -14.56 -11.87
N ILE A 79 -3.72 -14.08 -10.96
CA ILE A 79 -4.01 -14.74 -9.67
C ILE A 79 -4.45 -16.19 -9.91
N LYS A 80 -5.43 -16.43 -10.80
CA LYS A 80 -5.87 -17.80 -11.12
C LYS A 80 -4.71 -18.67 -11.61
N LYS A 81 -3.90 -18.17 -12.55
CA LYS A 81 -2.78 -18.93 -13.11
C LYS A 81 -1.68 -19.20 -12.09
N SER A 82 -1.42 -18.27 -11.17
CA SER A 82 -0.45 -18.44 -10.07
C SER A 82 -0.80 -19.58 -9.10
N GLY A 83 -1.97 -20.20 -9.23
CA GLY A 83 -2.35 -21.40 -8.48
C GLY A 83 -3.10 -21.12 -7.18
N PHE A 84 -3.62 -19.91 -6.99
CA PHE A 84 -4.56 -19.62 -5.91
C PHE A 84 -5.88 -20.37 -6.13
N VAL A 85 -6.52 -20.77 -5.03
CA VAL A 85 -7.88 -21.35 -5.08
C VAL A 85 -8.94 -20.25 -5.11
N HIS A 86 -10.17 -20.59 -5.49
CA HIS A 86 -11.22 -19.60 -5.74
C HIS A 86 -11.51 -18.72 -4.51
N GLU A 87 -11.48 -19.33 -3.33
CA GLU A 87 -11.69 -18.69 -2.04
C GLU A 87 -10.59 -17.67 -1.69
N GLU A 88 -9.43 -17.73 -2.35
CA GLU A 88 -8.30 -16.81 -2.16
C GLU A 88 -8.34 -15.61 -3.12
N TYR A 89 -9.19 -15.63 -4.16
CA TYR A 89 -9.13 -14.62 -5.24
C TYR A 89 -9.44 -13.20 -4.76
N GLU A 90 -10.50 -13.04 -3.96
CA GLU A 90 -10.89 -11.75 -3.40
C GLU A 90 -9.79 -11.22 -2.48
N LEU A 91 -9.32 -12.06 -1.54
CA LEU A 91 -8.24 -11.69 -0.63
C LEU A 91 -6.98 -11.23 -1.38
N VAL A 92 -6.51 -11.99 -2.37
CA VAL A 92 -5.28 -11.61 -3.09
C VAL A 92 -5.48 -10.34 -3.91
N THR A 93 -6.69 -10.11 -4.40
CA THR A 93 -7.08 -8.87 -5.08
C THR A 93 -7.06 -7.68 -4.11
N ASP A 94 -7.58 -7.87 -2.89
CA ASP A 94 -7.50 -6.88 -1.82
C ASP A 94 -6.05 -6.59 -1.42
N LEU A 95 -5.23 -7.63 -1.26
CA LEU A 95 -3.80 -7.48 -0.95
C LEU A 95 -3.07 -6.66 -2.02
N PHE A 96 -3.37 -6.90 -3.29
CA PHE A 96 -2.76 -6.18 -4.42
C PHE A 96 -3.13 -4.70 -4.40
N ALA A 97 -4.42 -4.37 -4.27
CA ALA A 97 -4.88 -2.99 -4.26
C ALA A 97 -4.40 -2.24 -3.02
N ASN A 98 -4.39 -2.89 -1.85
CA ASN A 98 -3.87 -2.29 -0.62
C ASN A 98 -2.36 -2.05 -0.67
N ALA A 99 -1.60 -2.85 -1.43
CA ALA A 99 -0.18 -2.57 -1.61
C ALA A 99 0.05 -1.25 -2.38
N ILE A 100 -0.81 -0.93 -3.36
CA ILE A 100 -0.81 0.37 -4.04
C ILE A 100 -1.25 1.48 -3.09
N TYR A 101 -2.36 1.27 -2.37
CA TYR A 101 -2.94 2.27 -1.47
C TYR A 101 -2.00 2.64 -0.32
N LEU A 102 -1.34 1.65 0.30
CA LEU A 102 -0.51 1.82 1.48
C LEU A 102 0.98 1.97 1.17
N HIS A 103 1.40 2.12 -0.09
CA HIS A 103 2.82 2.12 -0.45
C HIS A 103 3.65 3.19 0.28
N ASP A 104 3.01 4.30 0.64
CA ASP A 104 3.61 5.47 1.29
C ASP A 104 3.20 5.62 2.77
N ILE A 105 2.44 4.68 3.35
CA ILE A 105 1.92 4.81 4.73
C ILE A 105 3.04 4.95 5.77
N GLY A 106 4.23 4.39 5.51
CA GLY A 106 5.41 4.54 6.35
C GLY A 106 5.89 5.99 6.49
N LYS A 107 5.40 6.94 5.68
CA LYS A 107 5.65 8.37 5.85
C LYS A 107 5.09 8.91 7.17
N ILE A 108 4.29 8.14 7.93
CA ILE A 108 3.93 8.47 9.32
C ILE A 108 5.13 8.51 10.28
N ASN A 109 6.26 7.92 9.88
CA ASN A 109 7.50 7.95 10.63
C ASN A 109 7.84 9.39 11.09
N PRO A 110 7.97 9.64 12.40
CA PRO A 110 8.27 10.97 12.95
C PRO A 110 9.53 11.62 12.37
N THR A 111 10.59 10.83 12.12
CA THR A 111 11.83 11.31 11.48
C THR A 111 11.55 11.73 10.03
N PHE A 112 10.80 10.95 9.26
CA PHE A 112 10.39 11.33 7.91
C PHE A 112 9.57 12.64 7.92
N GLN A 113 8.57 12.73 8.79
CA GLN A 113 7.75 13.93 8.92
C GLN A 113 8.58 15.16 9.30
N ARG A 114 9.48 15.03 10.27
CA ARG A 114 10.29 16.16 10.73
C ARG A 114 11.30 16.61 9.68
N GLU A 115 12.04 15.67 9.10
CA GLU A 115 13.21 15.96 8.27
C GLU A 115 12.87 16.13 6.80
N LYS A 116 12.00 15.27 6.25
CA LYS A 116 11.62 15.32 4.82
C LYS A 116 10.45 16.24 4.60
N MET A 117 9.45 16.21 5.48
CA MET A 117 8.25 17.03 5.33
C MET A 117 8.31 18.36 6.09
N GLY A 118 9.36 18.64 6.86
CA GLY A 118 9.49 19.86 7.67
C GLY A 118 8.34 20.05 8.67
N ASN A 119 7.75 18.96 9.15
CA ASN A 119 6.56 18.95 9.98
C ASN A 119 6.94 19.07 11.47
N ARG A 120 6.86 20.30 12.00
CA ARG A 120 7.35 20.63 13.35
C ARG A 120 6.56 20.01 14.50
N GLN A 121 5.38 19.45 14.24
CA GLN A 121 4.60 18.72 15.25
C GLN A 121 5.30 17.41 15.68
N PHE A 122 6.18 16.89 14.83
CA PHE A 122 6.99 15.71 15.12
C PHE A 122 8.39 16.13 15.56
N LYS A 123 8.95 15.38 16.51
CA LYS A 123 10.37 15.40 16.84
C LYS A 123 11.03 14.25 16.07
N SER A 124 12.24 14.49 15.55
CA SER A 124 13.05 13.38 15.03
C SER A 124 13.39 12.45 16.19
N CYS A 125 13.37 11.15 15.94
CA CYS A 125 13.86 10.11 16.84
C CYS A 125 15.02 9.38 16.16
N ASP A 126 15.71 8.50 16.87
CA ASP A 126 16.89 7.77 16.36
C ASP A 126 16.56 6.71 15.28
N SER A 127 15.42 6.84 14.60
CA SER A 127 14.99 5.99 13.49
C SER A 127 15.36 6.59 12.13
N SER A 128 15.60 5.73 11.15
CA SER A 128 15.87 6.13 9.76
C SER A 128 14.69 6.89 9.15
N SER A 129 14.93 7.87 8.28
CA SER A 129 13.88 8.48 7.45
C SER A 129 13.45 7.62 6.25
N GLU A 130 13.93 6.37 6.13
CA GLU A 130 13.47 5.44 5.08
C GLU A 130 12.04 4.99 5.35
N HIS A 131 11.07 5.50 4.59
CA HIS A 131 9.67 5.16 4.82
C HIS A 131 9.21 3.87 4.15
N SER A 132 9.84 3.44 3.06
CA SER A 132 9.36 2.30 2.25
C SER A 132 9.35 0.97 3.02
N ILE A 133 10.35 0.73 3.88
CA ILE A 133 10.36 -0.46 4.74
C ILE A 133 9.27 -0.40 5.81
N TYR A 134 9.02 0.78 6.40
CA TYR A 134 7.94 0.95 7.36
C TYR A 134 6.56 0.86 6.70
N SER A 135 6.41 1.30 5.45
CA SER A 135 5.19 1.07 4.68
C SER A 135 4.92 -0.42 4.50
N ALA A 136 5.96 -1.20 4.17
CA ALA A 136 5.85 -2.66 4.07
C ALA A 136 5.47 -3.32 5.41
N TYR A 137 6.05 -2.84 6.52
CA TYR A 137 5.75 -3.31 7.87
C TYR A 137 4.30 -3.04 8.28
N ILE A 138 3.84 -1.80 8.13
CA ILE A 138 2.47 -1.39 8.44
C ILE A 138 1.47 -2.13 7.54
N TYR A 139 1.75 -2.26 6.24
CA TYR A 139 0.92 -3.04 5.33
C TYR A 139 0.69 -4.47 5.82
N ILE A 140 1.75 -5.19 6.22
CA ILE A 140 1.63 -6.55 6.74
C ILE A 140 0.79 -6.57 8.03
N SER A 141 1.06 -5.64 8.96
CA SER A 141 0.35 -5.56 10.23
C SER A 141 -1.15 -5.31 10.05
N GLU A 142 -1.50 -4.33 9.20
CA GLU A 142 -2.90 -3.99 8.92
C GLU A 142 -3.64 -5.12 8.20
N VAL A 143 -2.99 -5.80 7.26
CA VAL A 143 -3.54 -6.99 6.60
C VAL A 143 -3.83 -8.09 7.61
N LEU A 144 -2.87 -8.45 8.46
CA LEU A 144 -3.03 -9.53 9.43
C LEU A 144 -4.06 -9.19 10.51
N SER A 145 -4.18 -7.92 10.89
CA SER A 145 -5.20 -7.44 11.82
C SER A 145 -6.62 -7.54 11.25
N ASN A 146 -6.78 -7.32 9.94
CA ASN A 146 -8.09 -7.32 9.28
C ASN A 146 -8.54 -8.69 8.76
N TYR A 147 -7.61 -9.53 8.29
CA TYR A 147 -7.92 -10.84 7.70
C TYR A 147 -7.54 -12.01 8.59
N GLY A 148 -6.82 -11.77 9.69
CA GLY A 148 -6.35 -12.79 10.60
C GLY A 148 -5.32 -13.72 9.96
N LYS A 149 -5.43 -15.02 10.26
CA LYS A 149 -4.50 -16.03 9.77
C LYS A 149 -4.73 -16.33 8.30
N LEU A 150 -3.76 -15.99 7.47
CA LEU A 150 -3.79 -16.26 6.02
C LEU A 150 -3.39 -17.71 5.71
N SER A 151 -3.83 -18.20 4.55
CA SER A 151 -3.23 -19.39 3.95
C SER A 151 -1.74 -19.15 3.70
N LYS A 152 -0.96 -20.23 3.60
CA LYS A 152 0.48 -20.11 3.32
C LYS A 152 0.76 -19.37 2.01
N ARG A 153 -0.07 -19.59 0.98
CA ARG A 153 0.09 -18.93 -0.33
C ARG A 153 -0.26 -17.45 -0.26
N CYS A 154 -1.37 -17.09 0.39
CA CYS A 154 -1.75 -15.69 0.60
C CYS A 154 -0.75 -14.93 1.48
N PHE A 155 -0.21 -15.57 2.51
CA PHE A 155 0.87 -14.99 3.32
C PHE A 155 2.11 -14.68 2.48
N MET A 156 2.53 -15.61 1.61
CA MET A 156 3.66 -15.36 0.71
C MET A 156 3.37 -14.29 -0.33
N ALA A 157 2.14 -14.20 -0.82
CA ALA A 157 1.71 -13.13 -1.72
C ALA A 157 1.78 -11.76 -1.04
N MET A 158 1.23 -11.64 0.17
CA MET A 158 1.32 -10.45 1.01
C MET A 158 2.78 -10.06 1.25
N LEU A 159 3.65 -11.01 1.63
CA LEU A 159 5.07 -10.72 1.86
C LEU A 159 5.79 -10.27 0.58
N ALA A 160 5.46 -10.87 -0.57
CA ALA A 160 6.02 -10.44 -1.85
C ALA A 160 5.53 -9.04 -2.24
N PHE A 161 4.25 -8.72 -2.03
CA PHE A 161 3.71 -7.38 -2.26
C PHE A 161 4.33 -6.35 -1.32
N ALA A 162 4.56 -6.70 -0.05
CA ALA A 162 5.31 -5.87 0.90
C ALA A 162 6.76 -5.63 0.43
N PHE A 163 7.41 -6.63 -0.16
CA PHE A 163 8.71 -6.45 -0.79
C PHE A 163 8.66 -5.48 -1.98
N ALA A 164 7.61 -5.55 -2.82
CA ALA A 164 7.41 -4.58 -3.89
C ALA A 164 7.26 -3.14 -3.34
N ILE A 165 6.50 -2.97 -2.25
CA ILE A 165 6.40 -1.69 -1.52
C ILE A 165 7.79 -1.24 -1.06
N SER A 166 8.60 -2.09 -0.44
CA SER A 166 9.94 -1.67 0.03
C SER A 166 10.86 -1.15 -1.09
N CYS A 167 10.64 -1.61 -2.33
CA CYS A 167 11.44 -1.28 -3.51
C CYS A 167 10.92 -0.07 -4.31
N HIS A 168 9.78 0.56 -3.96
CA HIS A 168 9.08 1.49 -4.87
C HIS A 168 9.88 2.76 -5.25
N HIS A 169 10.90 3.15 -4.47
CA HIS A 169 11.85 4.22 -4.82
C HIS A 169 12.98 3.78 -5.78
N GLY A 170 12.84 2.61 -6.43
CA GLY A 170 13.81 2.12 -7.42
C GLY A 170 15.08 1.51 -6.84
N ARG A 171 15.14 1.28 -5.51
CA ARG A 171 16.24 0.56 -4.87
C ARG A 171 16.10 -0.93 -5.13
N LEU A 172 17.07 -1.54 -5.81
CA LEU A 172 17.17 -2.99 -5.92
C LEU A 172 17.66 -3.55 -4.58
N VAL A 173 16.72 -3.87 -3.69
CA VAL A 173 17.00 -4.54 -2.42
C VAL A 173 16.95 -6.04 -2.65
N HIS A 174 17.93 -6.79 -2.16
CA HIS A 174 17.85 -8.25 -2.20
C HIS A 174 16.82 -8.75 -1.17
N ALA A 175 16.16 -9.88 -1.46
CA ALA A 175 15.06 -10.36 -0.61
C ALA A 175 15.49 -10.68 0.83
N ASP A 176 16.73 -11.11 1.05
CA ASP A 176 17.34 -11.31 2.37
C ASP A 176 17.55 -9.98 3.11
N GLU A 177 18.06 -8.96 2.42
CA GLU A 177 18.20 -7.61 2.98
C GLU A 177 16.83 -7.03 3.36
N PHE A 178 15.81 -7.22 2.53
CA PHE A 178 14.44 -6.83 2.85
C PHE A 178 13.93 -7.53 4.11
N GLU A 179 14.07 -8.86 4.21
CA GLU A 179 13.62 -9.60 5.39
C GLU A 179 14.33 -9.14 6.67
N ASN A 180 15.64 -8.88 6.61
CA ASN A 180 16.41 -8.37 7.75
C ASN A 180 15.95 -6.97 8.17
N LYS A 181 15.76 -6.06 7.21
CA LYS A 181 15.25 -4.71 7.47
C LYS A 181 13.83 -4.74 8.04
N LEU A 182 12.97 -5.60 7.50
CA LEU A 182 11.59 -5.76 7.96
C LEU A 182 11.53 -6.25 9.41
N ARG A 183 12.41 -7.19 9.78
CA ARG A 183 12.54 -7.64 11.18
C ARG A 183 12.99 -6.49 12.08
N ALA A 184 13.99 -5.72 11.67
CA ALA A 184 14.48 -4.58 12.46
C ALA A 184 13.42 -3.48 12.72
N CYS A 185 12.29 -3.49 12.02
CA CYS A 185 11.20 -2.54 12.26
C CYS A 185 10.41 -2.79 13.56
N TYR A 186 10.52 -3.94 14.26
CA TYR A 186 9.71 -4.15 15.49
C TYR A 186 10.01 -3.12 16.58
N ASP A 187 11.25 -2.63 16.63
CA ASP A 187 11.72 -1.64 17.62
C ASP A 187 11.46 -0.20 17.14
N ASN A 188 10.33 0.02 16.46
CA ASN A 188 9.95 1.35 16.02
C ASN A 188 9.07 2.03 17.09
N GLU A 189 9.39 3.27 17.44
CA GLU A 189 8.68 4.01 18.52
C GLU A 189 7.31 4.57 18.10
N PHE A 190 6.88 4.40 16.83
CA PHE A 190 5.76 5.16 16.26
C PHE A 190 4.57 4.32 15.77
N TYR A 191 4.73 3.01 15.60
CA TYR A 191 3.70 2.08 15.16
C TYR A 191 3.74 0.81 16.04
N PRO A 192 2.85 0.71 17.05
CA PRO A 192 2.97 -0.23 18.17
C PRO A 192 2.39 -1.62 17.85
N HIS A 193 2.81 -2.23 16.76
CA HIS A 193 2.43 -3.61 16.41
C HIS A 193 3.67 -4.48 16.29
N ASP A 194 3.74 -5.56 17.06
CA ASP A 194 4.85 -6.51 17.03
C ASP A 194 4.59 -7.67 16.07
N LEU A 195 5.32 -7.69 14.95
CA LEU A 195 5.30 -8.77 13.97
C LEU A 195 6.37 -9.86 14.21
N THR A 196 7.21 -9.75 15.25
CA THR A 196 8.37 -10.63 15.48
C THR A 196 7.98 -12.10 15.51
N SER A 197 6.95 -12.45 16.29
CA SER A 197 6.47 -13.84 16.39
C SER A 197 5.98 -14.44 15.07
N ILE A 198 5.53 -13.59 14.14
CA ILE A 198 5.04 -13.99 12.83
C ILE A 198 6.21 -14.10 11.85
N LEU A 199 7.07 -13.09 11.82
CA LEU A 199 8.21 -13.06 10.91
C LEU A 199 9.21 -14.16 11.28
N ASP A 200 9.49 -14.40 12.56
CA ASP A 200 10.48 -15.40 13.05
C ASP A 200 9.94 -16.83 13.05
N ASN A 201 8.67 -17.04 12.71
CA ASN A 201 8.08 -18.37 12.70
C ASN A 201 8.74 -19.25 11.63
N SER A 202 9.46 -20.29 12.04
CA SER A 202 10.15 -21.24 11.14
C SER A 202 9.22 -22.00 10.18
N ARG A 203 7.90 -21.99 10.42
CA ARG A 203 6.90 -22.54 9.50
C ARG A 203 6.60 -21.60 8.34
N ASN A 204 6.84 -20.29 8.52
CA ASN A 204 6.75 -19.30 7.47
C ASN A 204 7.97 -19.43 6.56
N ILE A 205 7.72 -19.33 5.26
CA ILE A 205 8.73 -19.44 4.22
C ILE A 205 9.20 -18.01 3.93
N GLY A 206 10.52 -17.77 3.85
CA GLY A 206 11.06 -16.50 3.36
C GLY A 206 10.96 -16.40 1.84
N LEU A 207 11.01 -15.18 1.29
CA LEU A 207 11.03 -14.92 -0.15
C LEU A 207 12.23 -15.57 -0.85
N THR A 208 13.34 -15.78 -0.13
CA THR A 208 14.55 -16.45 -0.62
C THR A 208 14.45 -17.97 -0.63
N ASN A 209 13.39 -18.55 -0.06
CA ASN A 209 13.31 -19.99 0.13
C ASN A 209 12.97 -20.72 -1.19
N PRO A 210 13.72 -21.77 -1.57
CA PRO A 210 13.47 -22.53 -2.80
C PRO A 210 12.06 -23.12 -2.94
N LYS A 211 11.39 -23.38 -1.81
CA LYS A 211 10.00 -23.88 -1.77
C LYS A 211 8.97 -22.85 -2.28
N MET A 212 9.36 -21.60 -2.56
CA MET A 212 8.50 -20.64 -3.24
C MET A 212 7.97 -21.17 -4.58
N LYS A 213 8.79 -21.92 -5.34
CA LYS A 213 8.39 -22.51 -6.62
C LYS A 213 7.26 -23.53 -6.48
N THR A 214 7.15 -24.22 -5.35
CA THR A 214 6.07 -25.20 -5.13
C THR A 214 4.78 -24.56 -4.66
N LEU A 215 4.83 -23.35 -4.09
CA LEU A 215 3.65 -22.60 -3.68
C LEU A 215 2.92 -21.95 -4.86
N PHE A 216 3.67 -21.59 -5.90
CA PHE A 216 3.16 -20.98 -7.14
C PHE A 216 3.52 -21.87 -8.34
N PRO A 217 2.67 -22.87 -8.68
CA PRO A 217 2.93 -23.83 -9.75
C PRO A 217 3.26 -23.16 -11.09
N ASP A 218 2.57 -22.06 -11.41
CA ASP A 218 2.97 -21.14 -12.47
C ASP A 218 3.70 -19.93 -11.86
N SER A 219 5.00 -20.12 -11.61
CA SER A 219 5.85 -19.07 -11.06
C SER A 219 6.02 -17.89 -12.02
N VAL A 220 5.81 -18.09 -13.34
CA VAL A 220 5.89 -17.02 -14.33
C VAL A 220 4.69 -16.10 -14.19
N SER A 221 3.48 -16.65 -14.07
CA SER A 221 2.28 -15.84 -13.83
C SER A 221 2.37 -15.07 -12.50
N PHE A 222 2.89 -15.70 -11.44
CA PHE A 222 3.12 -14.97 -10.17
C PHE A 222 4.17 -13.87 -10.30
N PHE A 223 5.27 -14.14 -11.01
CA PHE A 223 6.27 -13.11 -11.30
C PHE A 223 5.68 -11.94 -12.11
N ILE A 224 4.85 -12.21 -13.12
CA ILE A 224 4.18 -11.17 -13.90
C ILE A 224 3.22 -10.37 -13.01
N LEU A 225 2.47 -11.01 -12.11
CA LEU A 225 1.61 -10.32 -11.14
C LEU A 225 2.43 -9.37 -10.25
N MET A 226 3.57 -9.83 -9.74
CA MET A 226 4.50 -9.02 -8.94
C MET A 226 5.04 -7.81 -9.72
N ARG A 227 5.45 -8.01 -10.98
CA ARG A 227 5.95 -6.93 -11.84
C ARG A 227 4.85 -5.94 -12.19
N LEU A 228 3.64 -6.43 -12.42
CA LEU A 228 2.47 -5.60 -12.68
C LEU A 228 2.11 -4.73 -11.47
N LEU A 229 2.15 -5.28 -10.24
CA LEU A 229 1.96 -4.50 -9.01
C LEU A 229 2.96 -3.35 -8.94
N PHE A 230 4.25 -3.65 -9.09
CA PHE A 230 5.30 -2.64 -9.02
C PHE A 230 5.12 -1.54 -10.07
N SER A 231 4.84 -1.93 -11.32
CA SER A 231 4.60 -0.98 -12.41
C SER A 231 3.37 -0.10 -12.21
N LEU A 232 2.25 -0.68 -11.74
CA LEU A 232 1.04 0.09 -11.48
C LEU A 232 1.22 1.01 -10.29
N MET A 233 1.81 0.53 -9.19
CA MET A 233 2.08 1.33 -8.00
C MET A 233 2.94 2.56 -8.33
N THR A 234 4.08 2.37 -9.00
CA THR A 234 4.98 3.47 -9.40
C THR A 234 4.34 4.43 -10.41
N ALA A 235 3.56 3.91 -11.37
CA ALA A 235 2.84 4.76 -12.32
C ALA A 235 1.72 5.58 -11.64
N CYS A 236 1.00 5.00 -10.69
CA CYS A 236 -0.06 5.68 -9.94
C CYS A 236 0.52 6.76 -9.02
N ASP A 237 1.60 6.45 -8.29
CA ASP A 237 2.32 7.43 -7.46
C ASP A 237 2.84 8.60 -8.33
N TYR A 238 3.49 8.31 -9.46
CA TYR A 238 3.94 9.36 -10.38
C TYR A 238 2.79 10.27 -10.85
N CYS A 239 1.66 9.68 -11.24
CA CYS A 239 0.50 10.45 -11.68
C CYS A 239 -0.11 11.26 -10.53
N ALA A 240 -0.20 10.69 -9.33
CA ALA A 240 -0.71 11.37 -8.15
C ALA A 240 0.18 12.55 -7.76
N THR A 241 1.48 12.31 -7.63
CA THR A 241 2.49 13.34 -7.35
C THR A 241 2.48 14.43 -8.42
N SER A 242 2.28 14.08 -9.70
CA SER A 242 2.19 15.05 -10.79
C SER A 242 0.90 15.89 -10.74
N GLU A 243 -0.24 15.29 -10.41
CA GLU A 243 -1.50 16.03 -10.22
C GLU A 243 -1.41 16.98 -9.04
N TYR A 244 -0.85 16.54 -7.91
CA TYR A 244 -0.54 17.41 -6.78
C TYR A 244 0.36 18.57 -7.20
N LYS A 245 1.55 18.30 -7.76
CA LYS A 245 2.52 19.34 -8.10
C LYS A 245 2.00 20.35 -9.13
N ASN A 246 1.18 19.92 -10.08
CA ASN A 246 0.70 20.77 -11.16
C ASN A 246 -0.72 21.31 -10.92
N GLN A 247 -1.38 20.91 -9.84
CA GLN A 247 -2.78 21.24 -9.52
C GLN A 247 -3.74 20.94 -10.68
N THR A 248 -3.38 19.99 -11.53
CA THR A 248 -4.09 19.65 -12.76
C THR A 248 -4.04 18.14 -12.93
N GLU A 249 -5.21 17.55 -13.23
CA GLU A 249 -5.33 16.12 -13.43
C GLU A 249 -4.35 15.62 -14.51
N PHE A 250 -3.51 14.64 -14.14
CA PHE A 250 -2.58 14.00 -15.04
C PHE A 250 -3.34 13.18 -16.08
N LYS A 251 -3.08 13.46 -17.35
CA LYS A 251 -3.66 12.72 -18.47
C LYS A 251 -2.84 11.48 -18.72
N ILE A 252 -3.38 10.33 -18.34
CA ILE A 252 -2.78 9.02 -18.65
C ILE A 252 -2.77 8.84 -20.16
N SER A 253 -1.58 8.86 -20.77
CA SER A 253 -1.37 8.45 -22.16
C SER A 253 -1.01 6.97 -22.18
N ILE A 254 -1.70 6.19 -23.00
CA ILE A 254 -1.41 4.77 -23.22
C ILE A 254 -1.02 4.58 -24.68
N ILE A 255 -0.10 3.67 -24.95
CA ILE A 255 0.09 3.17 -26.31
C ILE A 255 -1.18 2.39 -26.65
N GLU A 256 -1.89 2.85 -27.68
CA GLU A 256 -3.03 2.14 -28.25
C GLU A 256 -2.52 0.88 -28.98
N SER A 257 -3.23 -0.23 -28.77
CA SER A 257 -2.91 -1.55 -29.32
C SER A 257 -3.84 -1.87 -30.46
#